data_AF-A0A4Q7CL34-F1
#
_entry.id   AF-A0A4Q7CL34-F1
#
_cell.length_a   1.000
_cell.length_b   1.000
_cell.length_c   1.000
_cell.angle_alpha   90.00
_cell.angle_beta   90.00
_cell.angle_gamma   90.00
#
_symmetry.space_group_name_H-M   'P 1'
#
loop_
_entity.id
_entity.type
_entity.pdbx_description
1 polymer ?
#
loop_
_entity_poly.entity_id
_entity_poly.type
_entity_poly.pdbx_seq_one_letter_code
_entity_poly.pdbx_strand_id
1 'polypeptide(L)'
;DEAKEYWLCWVTTERNEQGPYYAGLTACYLLVNKAIRRGYKSMPEHVNMMDKSMKHHIIIDQIGDENKAILKDFLMNHDEGMWKHSSD
;
A
#
# COMPACT_ATOMS: atom_id res chain seq x y z
N ASP A 1 -22.83 14.33 -1.61
CA ASP A 1 -21.48 13.70 -1.69
C ASP A 1 -21.59 12.27 -2.13
N GLU A 2 -21.10 11.99 -3.33
CA GLU A 2 -21.09 10.65 -3.90
C GLU A 2 -20.01 9.78 -3.25
N ALA A 3 -20.16 8.46 -3.43
CA ALA A 3 -19.14 7.51 -3.02
C ALA A 3 -17.87 7.72 -3.85
N LYS A 4 -16.71 7.76 -3.19
CA LYS A 4 -15.41 7.98 -3.84
C LYS A 4 -14.53 6.77 -3.69
N GLU A 5 -13.74 6.49 -4.73
CA GLU A 5 -12.80 5.38 -4.78
C GLU A 5 -11.51 5.73 -4.02
N TYR A 6 -10.97 4.74 -3.32
CA TYR A 6 -9.72 4.82 -2.58
C TYR A 6 -8.95 3.51 -2.74
N TRP A 7 -7.64 3.62 -2.57
CA TRP A 7 -6.73 2.48 -2.47
C TRP A 7 -6.23 2.37 -1.04
N LEU A 8 -6.37 1.18 -0.46
CA LEU A 8 -5.70 0.83 0.79
C LEU A 8 -4.39 0.12 0.43
N CYS A 9 -3.27 0.63 0.93
CA CYS A 9 -1.95 0.04 0.70
C CYS A 9 -1.48 -0.72 1.94
N TRP A 10 -1.13 -1.99 1.77
CA TRP A 10 -0.39 -2.76 2.77
C TRP A 10 1.09 -2.57 2.53
N VAL A 11 1.82 -2.18 3.58
CA VAL A 11 3.27 -1.98 3.55
C VAL A 11 3.88 -2.90 4.59
N THR A 12 4.71 -3.85 4.16
CA THR A 12 5.46 -4.73 5.04
C THR A 12 6.87 -4.17 5.21
N THR A 13 7.31 -4.02 6.46
CA THR A 13 8.64 -3.53 6.80
C THR A 13 9.42 -4.61 7.52
N GLU A 14 10.68 -4.82 7.16
CA GLU A 14 11.58 -5.76 7.82
C GLU A 14 12.91 -5.09 8.17
N ARG A 15 13.84 -5.86 8.76
CA ARG A 15 15.18 -5.41 9.15
C ARG A 15 16.22 -6.42 8.73
N ASN A 16 17.29 -5.93 8.10
CA ASN A 16 18.50 -6.70 7.79
C ASN A 16 19.74 -6.01 8.41
N GLU A 17 20.94 -6.46 8.03
CA GLU A 17 22.21 -5.90 8.52
C GLU A 17 22.41 -4.41 8.17
N GLN A 18 21.78 -3.91 7.12
CA GLN A 18 21.85 -2.52 6.68
C GLN A 18 20.83 -1.62 7.41
N GLY A 19 19.79 -2.22 8.00
CA GLY A 19 18.77 -1.52 8.76
C GLY A 19 17.34 -1.93 8.37
N PRO A 20 16.33 -1.12 8.74
CA PRO A 20 14.97 -1.35 8.30
C PRO A 20 14.83 -1.10 6.79
N TYR A 21 13.89 -1.80 6.13
CA TYR A 21 13.54 -1.63 4.72
C TYR A 21 12.07 -1.98 4.46
N TYR A 22 11.50 -1.49 3.35
CA TYR A 22 10.20 -1.93 2.86
C TYR A 22 10.36 -3.25 2.10
N ALA A 23 9.78 -4.32 2.63
CA ALA A 23 9.90 -5.68 2.10
C ALA A 23 8.72 -6.09 1.21
N GLY A 24 7.55 -5.47 1.37
CA GLY A 24 6.37 -5.78 0.56
C GLY A 24 5.41 -4.61 0.48
N LEU A 25 4.68 -4.53 -0.64
CA LEU A 25 3.78 -3.42 -0.92
C LEU A 25 2.64 -3.85 -1.84
N THR A 26 1.42 -3.93 -1.34
CA THR A 26 0.24 -4.27 -2.16
C THR A 26 -0.87 -3.26 -1.97
N ALA A 27 -1.79 -3.16 -2.94
CA ALA A 27 -2.96 -2.29 -2.84
C ALA A 27 -4.29 -3.06 -3.04
N CYS A 28 -5.35 -2.62 -2.38
CA CYS A 28 -6.69 -3.18 -2.54
C CYS A 28 -7.76 -2.08 -2.55
N TYR A 29 -8.82 -2.31 -3.31
CA TYR A 29 -9.86 -1.31 -3.56
C TYR A 29 -10.74 -1.07 -2.34
N LEU A 30 -11.18 0.18 -2.15
CA LEU A 30 -12.16 0.59 -1.15
C LEU A 30 -13.03 1.71 -1.72
N LEU A 31 -14.35 1.59 -1.58
CA LEU A 31 -15.27 2.67 -1.90
C LEU A 31 -15.74 3.33 -0.60
N VAL A 32 -15.61 4.65 -0.47
CA VAL A 32 -16.01 5.40 0.74
C VAL A 32 -17.09 6.41 0.41
N ASN A 33 -18.24 6.27 1.07
CA ASN A 33 -19.28 7.27 1.09
C ASN A 33 -19.27 8.01 2.44
N LYS A 34 -18.71 9.23 2.43
CA LYS A 34 -18.58 10.07 3.63
C LYS A 34 -19.93 10.57 4.16
N ALA A 35 -20.90 10.85 3.28
CA ALA A 35 -22.22 11.35 3.68
C ALA A 35 -22.99 10.37 4.55
N ILE A 36 -22.93 9.07 4.24
CA ILE A 36 -23.59 8.02 5.03
C ILE A 36 -22.63 7.30 5.99
N ARG A 37 -21.36 7.76 6.09
CA ARG A 37 -20.31 7.21 6.95
C ARG A 37 -20.07 5.70 6.72
N ARG A 38 -20.07 5.26 5.46
CA ARG A 38 -19.84 3.85 5.10
C ARG A 38 -18.63 3.68 4.18
N GLY A 39 -17.87 2.63 4.45
CA GLY A 39 -16.84 2.11 3.55
C GLY A 39 -17.23 0.72 3.06
N TYR A 40 -17.02 0.46 1.78
CA TYR A 40 -17.32 -0.81 1.12
C TYR A 40 -16.01 -1.40 0.60
N LYS A 41 -15.65 -2.58 1.11
CA LYS A 41 -14.46 -3.33 0.69
C LYS A 41 -14.73 -4.82 0.59
N SER A 42 -13.99 -5.48 -0.28
CA SER A 42 -13.94 -6.94 -0.34
C SER A 42 -12.96 -7.47 0.71
N MET A 43 -13.47 -8.12 1.76
CA MET A 43 -12.61 -8.73 2.78
C MET A 43 -11.66 -9.80 2.21
N PRO A 44 -12.10 -10.70 1.31
CA PRO A 44 -11.19 -11.65 0.68
C PRO A 44 -10.04 -10.98 -0.08
N GLU A 45 -10.32 -9.91 -0.83
CA GLU A 45 -9.29 -9.15 -1.54
C GLU A 45 -8.29 -8.52 -0.56
N HIS A 46 -8.78 -7.84 0.48
CA HIS A 46 -7.95 -7.16 1.47
C HIS A 46 -7.04 -8.14 2.23
N VAL A 47 -7.58 -9.29 2.65
CA VAL A 47 -6.79 -10.33 3.35
C VAL A 47 -5.77 -10.96 2.42
N ASN A 48 -6.14 -11.24 1.17
CA ASN A 48 -5.19 -11.81 0.19
C ASN A 48 -4.06 -10.82 -0.13
N MET A 49 -4.36 -9.52 -0.28
CA MET A 49 -3.32 -8.53 -0.52
C MET A 49 -2.42 -8.30 0.71
N MET A 50 -2.99 -8.36 1.91
CA MET A 50 -2.22 -8.36 3.15
C MET A 50 -1.24 -9.54 3.22
N ASP A 51 -1.72 -10.77 2.98
CA ASP A 51 -0.87 -11.99 2.96
C ASP A 51 0.24 -11.88 1.91
N LYS A 52 -0.07 -11.37 0.72
CA LYS A 52 0.93 -11.17 -0.34
C LYS A 52 1.98 -10.12 0.05
N SER A 53 1.58 -9.02 0.67
CA SER A 53 2.54 -8.01 1.19
C SER A 53 3.48 -8.64 2.21
N MET A 54 2.94 -9.43 3.15
CA MET A 54 3.73 -10.14 4.16
C MET A 54 4.70 -11.17 3.57
N LYS A 55 4.42 -11.68 2.37
CA LYS A 55 5.29 -12.57 1.58
C LYS A 55 6.20 -11.81 0.60
N HIS A 56 6.41 -10.52 0.85
CA HIS A 56 7.33 -9.65 0.11
C HIS A 56 6.93 -9.40 -1.34
N HIS A 57 5.64 -9.54 -1.68
CA HIS A 57 5.18 -9.20 -3.01
C HIS A 57 4.92 -7.68 -3.14
N ILE A 58 5.23 -7.16 -4.33
CA ILE A 58 4.88 -5.79 -4.75
C ILE A 58 3.77 -5.88 -5.81
N ILE A 59 2.56 -5.42 -5.47
CA ILE A 59 1.37 -5.52 -6.33
C ILE A 59 0.55 -4.23 -6.24
N ILE A 60 0.94 -3.25 -7.05
CA ILE A 60 0.34 -1.90 -7.07
C ILE A 60 0.02 -1.42 -8.48
N ASP A 61 0.06 -2.28 -9.51
CA ASP A 61 -0.20 -1.84 -10.89
C ASP A 61 -1.60 -1.26 -11.10
N GLN A 62 -2.57 -1.80 -10.39
CA GLN A 62 -3.98 -1.43 -10.44
C GLN A 62 -4.26 0.00 -9.97
N ILE A 63 -3.36 0.65 -9.23
CA ILE A 63 -3.62 1.99 -8.69
C ILE A 63 -3.33 3.12 -9.70
N GLY A 64 -2.64 2.80 -10.81
CA GLY A 64 -2.26 3.77 -11.84
C GLY A 64 -1.02 4.61 -11.50
N ASP A 65 -0.39 5.18 -12.52
CA ASP A 65 0.94 5.81 -12.40
C ASP A 65 0.95 7.05 -11.49
N GLU A 66 -0.13 7.83 -11.49
CA GLU A 66 -0.26 9.00 -10.61
C GLU A 66 -0.23 8.60 -9.12
N ASN A 67 -1.03 7.59 -8.74
CA ASN A 67 -1.05 7.12 -7.36
C ASN A 67 0.25 6.39 -6.98
N LYS A 68 0.91 5.71 -7.92
CA LYS A 68 2.25 5.14 -7.70
C LYS A 68 3.28 6.22 -7.39
N ALA A 69 3.25 7.34 -8.10
CA ALA A 69 4.15 8.46 -7.84
C ALA A 69 3.91 9.06 -6.43
N ILE A 70 2.64 9.30 -6.08
CA ILE A 70 2.27 9.79 -4.74
C ILE A 70 2.71 8.82 -3.64
N LEU A 71 2.51 7.52 -3.84
CA LEU A 71 2.88 6.48 -2.88
C LEU A 71 4.41 6.38 -2.72
N LYS A 72 5.16 6.46 -3.83
CA LYS A 72 6.62 6.52 -3.81
C LYS A 72 7.10 7.71 -2.98
N ASP A 73 6.61 8.90 -3.28
CA ASP A 73 7.00 10.12 -2.58
C ASP A 73 6.64 10.04 -1.09
N PHE A 74 5.49 9.46 -0.75
CA PHE A 74 5.10 9.23 0.64
C PHE A 74 6.07 8.30 1.38
N LEU A 75 6.45 7.17 0.78
CA LEU A 75 7.36 6.20 1.42
C LEU A 75 8.80 6.76 1.54
N MET A 76 9.29 7.43 0.50
CA MET A 76 10.59 8.11 0.54
C MET A 76 10.65 9.18 1.63
N ASN A 77 9.57 9.95 1.80
CA ASN A 77 9.48 10.99 2.83
C ASN A 77 9.26 10.41 4.24
N HIS A 78 8.68 9.22 4.34
CA HIS A 78 8.49 8.55 5.62
C HIS A 78 9.83 8.11 6.21
N ASP A 79 10.66 7.43 5.42
CA ASP A 79 12.02 7.07 5.80
C ASP A 79 12.89 6.83 4.55
N GLU A 80 13.76 7.79 4.25
CA GLU A 80 14.67 7.73 3.09
C GLU A 80 15.70 6.59 3.24
N GLY A 81 16.09 6.24 4.47
CA GLY A 81 17.00 5.14 4.74
C GLY A 81 16.36 3.80 4.42
N MET A 82 15.12 3.59 4.88
CA MET A 82 14.36 2.39 4.53
C MET A 82 14.15 2.26 3.03
N TRP A 83 13.82 3.37 2.36
CA TRP A 83 13.68 3.37 0.90
C TRP A 83 14.97 2.96 0.18
N LYS A 84 16.13 3.47 0.63
CA LYS A 84 17.44 3.10 0.07
C LYS A 84 17.84 1.65 0.35
N HIS A 85 17.38 1.07 1.45
CA HIS A 85 17.66 -0.32 1.82
C HIS A 85 16.70 -1.34 1.19
N SER A 86 15.57 -0.89 0.64
CA SER A 86 14.68 -1.76 -0.13
C SER A 86 15.37 -2.19 -1.42
N SER A 87 15.62 -3.50 -1.56
CA SER A 87 15.94 -4.09 -2.85
C SER A 87 14.72 -4.05 -3.77
N ASP A 88 14.94 -4.18 -5.08
CA ASP A 88 13.90 -4.23 -6.12
C ASP A 88 12.66 -5.07 -5.75
#